data_AF-A0AAX0KRJ3-F1
#
_entry.id   AF-A0AAX0KRJ3-F1
#
_cell.length_a   1.000
_cell.length_b   1.000
_cell.length_c   1.000
_cell.angle_alpha   90.00
_cell.angle_beta   90.00
_cell.angle_gamma   90.00
#
_symmetry.space_group_name_H-M   'P 1'
#
loop_
_entity.id
_entity.type
_entity.pdbx_description
1 polymer ?
#
loop_
_entity_poly.entity_id
_entity_poly.type
_entity_poly.pdbx_seq_one_letter_code
_entity_poly.pdbx_strand_id
1 'polypeptide(L)'
;MQQQARRVPLADLTARVGRELEALARMSISLQRALSASGIDSSLAPQIIRELQSIDRISQSLEDLGVFVSTLAEQISPDLACDADPIFASLRLQDLADALDPQHFTEIETRASEGDVSWL
;
A
#
# COMPACT_ATOMS: atom_id res chain seq x y z
N MET A 1 -20.23 -25.17 -10.28
CA MET A 1 -20.31 -24.58 -8.93
C MET A 1 -20.27 -23.08 -9.11
N GLN A 2 -21.32 -22.35 -8.73
CA GLN A 2 -21.31 -20.89 -8.81
C GLN A 2 -20.39 -20.38 -7.70
N GLN A 3 -19.20 -19.88 -8.08
CA GLN A 3 -18.36 -19.10 -7.18
C GLN A 3 -19.18 -17.89 -6.75
N GLN A 4 -19.50 -17.81 -5.46
CA GLN A 4 -20.24 -16.72 -4.88
C GLN A 4 -19.35 -15.48 -4.98
N ALA A 5 -19.76 -14.48 -5.77
CA ALA A 5 -18.94 -13.29 -6.03
C ALA A 5 -18.54 -12.64 -4.71
N ARG A 6 -17.24 -12.55 -4.47
CA ARG A 6 -16.69 -12.01 -3.23
C ARG A 6 -16.88 -10.49 -3.22
N ARG A 7 -17.83 -10.02 -2.42
CA ARG A 7 -18.16 -8.59 -2.30
C ARG A 7 -17.29 -7.92 -1.24
N VAL A 8 -16.61 -6.85 -1.62
CA VAL A 8 -15.81 -6.04 -0.69
C VAL A 8 -16.40 -4.61 -0.63
N PRO A 9 -16.64 -4.05 0.57
CA PRO A 9 -17.07 -2.67 0.71
C PRO A 9 -16.06 -1.72 0.06
N LEU A 10 -16.55 -0.82 -0.80
CA LEU A 10 -15.68 0.06 -1.56
C LEU A 10 -14.97 1.06 -0.64
N ALA A 11 -15.64 1.50 0.43
CA ALA A 11 -15.03 2.37 1.45
C ALA A 11 -13.80 1.71 2.08
N ASP A 12 -13.90 0.43 2.49
CA ASP A 12 -12.81 -0.32 3.10
C ASP A 12 -11.64 -0.52 2.15
N LEU A 13 -11.92 -0.89 0.89
CA LEU A 13 -10.89 -1.05 -0.13
C LEU A 13 -10.18 0.28 -0.40
N THR A 14 -10.94 1.38 -0.50
CA THR A 14 -10.40 2.72 -0.73
C THR A 14 -9.50 3.14 0.44
N ALA A 15 -9.94 2.94 1.69
CA ALA A 15 -9.14 3.24 2.87
C ALA A 15 -7.83 2.40 2.91
N ARG A 16 -7.87 1.14 2.48
CA ARG A 16 -6.67 0.28 2.37
C ARG A 16 -5.71 0.79 1.31
N VAL A 17 -6.19 1.22 0.15
CA VAL A 17 -5.36 1.86 -0.88
C VAL A 17 -4.70 3.12 -0.33
N GLY A 18 -5.44 3.95 0.41
CA GLY A 18 -4.89 5.14 1.09
C GLY A 18 -3.73 4.79 2.03
N ARG A 19 -3.92 3.80 2.91
CA ARG A 19 -2.86 3.32 3.83
C ARG A 19 -1.63 2.78 3.11
N GLU A 20 -1.82 2.08 1.99
CA GLU A 20 -0.72 1.53 1.21
C GLU A 20 0.08 2.63 0.51
N LEU A 21 -0.58 3.67 -0.02
CA LEU A 21 0.11 4.85 -0.56
C LEU A 21 0.98 5.55 0.50
N GLU A 22 0.48 5.68 1.72
CA GLU A 22 1.27 6.21 2.84
C GLU A 22 2.44 5.29 3.22
N ALA A 23 2.25 3.96 3.16
CA ALA A 23 3.32 3.01 3.39
C ALA A 23 4.44 3.14 2.34
N LEU A 24 4.07 3.28 1.06
CA LEU A 24 5.00 3.53 -0.03
C LEU A 24 5.73 4.87 0.14
N ALA A 25 5.05 5.92 0.60
CA ALA A 25 5.67 7.21 0.93
C ALA A 25 6.78 7.04 1.99
N ARG A 26 6.48 6.30 3.07
CA ARG A 26 7.46 6.00 4.13
C ARG A 26 8.63 5.17 3.63
N MET A 27 8.38 4.18 2.77
CA MET A 27 9.43 3.38 2.13
C MET A 27 10.34 4.24 1.24
N SER A 28 9.77 5.18 0.49
CA SER A 28 10.52 6.12 -0.35
C SER A 28 11.45 7.02 0.50
N ILE A 29 10.98 7.51 1.65
CA ILE A 29 11.80 8.28 2.60
C ILE A 29 12.93 7.41 3.17
N SER A 30 12.63 6.15 3.53
CA SER A 30 13.64 5.21 4.01
C SER A 30 14.73 4.95 2.96
N LEU A 31 14.33 4.77 1.70
CA LEU A 31 15.25 4.62 0.57
C LEU A 31 16.14 5.86 0.40
N GLN A 32 15.57 7.07 0.45
CA GLN A 32 16.34 8.31 0.36
C GLN A 32 17.38 8.42 1.49
N ARG A 33 17.01 8.04 2.72
CA ARG A 33 17.94 8.02 3.87
C ARG A 33 19.06 7.01 3.67
N ALA A 34 18.74 5.80 3.21
CA ALA A 34 19.73 4.76 2.93
C ALA A 34 20.70 5.18 1.82
N LEU A 35 20.20 5.77 0.74
CA LEU A 35 21.02 6.32 -0.35
C LEU A 35 21.94 7.44 0.16
N SER A 36 21.41 8.35 0.97
CA SER A 36 22.19 9.45 1.57
C SER A 36 23.30 8.93 2.51
N ALA A 37 23.00 7.88 3.28
CA ALA A 37 23.95 7.25 4.21
C ALA A 37 25.01 6.38 3.52
N SER A 38 24.77 5.92 2.28
CA SER A 38 25.69 5.06 1.52
C SER A 38 26.98 5.76 1.06
N GLY A 39 27.17 7.04 1.40
CA GLY A 39 28.40 7.76 1.09
C GLY A 39 28.49 8.18 -0.37
N ILE A 40 27.38 8.63 -0.97
CA ILE A 40 27.42 9.34 -2.25
C ILE A 40 28.13 10.68 -2.01
N ASP A 41 29.46 10.63 -2.00
CA ASP A 41 30.33 11.64 -1.42
C ASP A 41 30.51 12.84 -2.39
N SER A 42 30.24 14.02 -1.83
CA SER A 42 30.70 15.40 -2.11
C SER A 42 30.98 15.95 -3.53
N SER A 43 30.93 15.18 -4.60
CA SER A 43 30.92 15.70 -5.99
C SER A 43 29.64 15.32 -6.73
N LEU A 44 28.54 15.12 -5.99
CA LEU A 44 27.22 14.80 -6.52
C LEU A 44 26.93 15.68 -7.74
N ALA A 45 27.06 15.08 -8.93
CA ALA A 45 26.76 15.75 -10.17
C ALA A 45 25.34 16.34 -10.03
N PRO A 46 25.06 17.53 -10.56
CA PRO A 46 23.74 18.16 -10.48
C PRO A 46 22.56 17.26 -10.91
N GLN A 47 22.85 16.17 -11.62
CA GLN A 47 21.91 15.10 -11.94
C GLN A 47 21.46 14.29 -10.71
N ILE A 48 22.37 13.85 -9.84
CA ILE A 48 22.01 13.01 -8.69
C ILE A 48 21.21 13.80 -7.65
N ILE A 49 21.53 15.09 -7.47
CA ILE A 49 20.73 15.99 -6.62
C ILE A 49 19.29 16.10 -7.13
N ARG A 50 19.10 16.23 -8.46
CA ARG A 50 17.77 16.27 -9.08
C ARG A 50 17.01 14.94 -8.93
N GLU A 51 17.71 13.82 -9.01
CA GLU A 51 17.11 12.50 -8.80
C GLU A 51 16.66 12.32 -7.34
N LEU A 52 17.48 12.74 -6.36
CA LEU A 52 17.09 12.74 -4.94
C LEU A 52 15.89 13.65 -4.65
N GLN A 53 15.83 14.84 -5.25
CA GLN A 53 14.66 15.72 -5.16
C GLN A 53 13.43 15.10 -5.82
N SER A 54 13.62 14.30 -6.87
CA SER A 54 12.50 13.60 -7.51
C SER A 54 11.94 12.51 -6.60
N ILE A 55 12.78 11.81 -5.83
CA ILE A 55 12.35 10.84 -4.81
C ILE A 55 11.55 11.52 -3.69
N ASP A 56 12.02 12.68 -3.20
CA ASP A 56 11.31 13.47 -2.19
C ASP A 56 9.91 13.90 -2.70
N ARG A 57 9.84 14.39 -3.94
CA ARG A 57 8.56 14.74 -4.59
C ARG A 57 7.64 13.53 -4.73
N ILE A 58 8.17 12.35 -5.05
CA ILE A 58 7.39 11.10 -5.11
C ILE A 58 6.84 10.76 -3.72
N SER A 59 7.63 10.83 -2.65
CA SER A 59 7.13 10.57 -1.30
C SER A 59 6.01 11.53 -0.90
N GLN A 60 6.16 12.83 -1.15
CA GLN A 60 5.13 13.82 -0.85
C GLN A 60 3.85 13.55 -1.67
N SER A 61 3.99 13.23 -2.96
CA SER A 61 2.84 12.91 -3.82
C SER A 61 2.10 11.66 -3.34
N LEU A 62 2.83 10.65 -2.88
CA LEU A 62 2.25 9.42 -2.34
C LEU A 62 1.53 9.68 -1.01
N GLU A 63 2.10 10.51 -0.13
CA GLU A 63 1.47 10.90 1.13
C GLU A 63 0.19 11.72 0.89
N ASP A 64 0.26 12.73 0.02
CA ASP A 64 -0.91 13.55 -0.35
C ASP A 64 -2.03 12.71 -0.97
N LEU A 65 -1.68 11.77 -1.86
CA LEU A 65 -2.65 10.85 -2.45
C LEU A 65 -3.21 9.86 -1.41
N GLY A 66 -2.38 9.38 -0.48
CA GLY A 66 -2.81 8.53 0.62
C GLY A 66 -3.86 9.23 1.49
N VAL A 67 -3.60 10.47 1.90
CA VAL A 67 -4.55 11.30 2.65
C VAL A 67 -5.82 11.56 1.83
N PHE A 68 -5.69 11.96 0.56
CA PHE A 68 -6.82 12.23 -0.32
C PHE A 68 -7.74 11.00 -0.47
N VAL A 69 -7.16 9.83 -0.72
CA VAL A 69 -7.91 8.58 -0.88
C VAL A 69 -8.55 8.14 0.43
N SER A 70 -7.85 8.30 1.56
CA SER A 70 -8.41 8.01 2.89
C SER A 70 -9.60 8.92 3.21
N THR A 71 -9.51 10.23 2.95
CA THR A 71 -10.63 11.16 3.09
C THR A 71 -11.79 10.83 2.15
N LEU A 72 -11.49 10.40 0.91
CA LEU A 72 -12.51 9.95 -0.03
C LEU A 72 -13.26 8.71 0.48
N ALA A 73 -12.56 7.78 1.13
CA ALA A 73 -13.16 6.59 1.73
C ALA A 73 -14.26 6.92 2.73
N GLU A 74 -14.07 7.98 3.54
CA GLU A 74 -15.06 8.46 4.52
C GLU A 74 -16.33 9.03 3.87
N GLN A 75 -16.25 9.44 2.60
CA GLN A 75 -17.39 9.98 1.84
C GLN A 75 -18.12 8.91 1.02
N ILE A 76 -17.58 7.69 0.94
CA ILE A 76 -18.21 6.59 0.20
C ILE A 76 -19.35 5.99 1.03
N SER A 77 -20.50 5.78 0.38
CA SER A 77 -21.65 5.11 1.02
C SER A 77 -21.27 3.70 1.49
N PRO A 78 -21.62 3.30 2.73
CA PRO A 78 -21.28 1.99 3.27
C PRO A 78 -21.96 0.83 2.52
N ASP A 79 -23.06 1.10 1.81
CA ASP A 79 -23.79 0.09 1.04
C ASP A 79 -23.15 -0.21 -0.32
N LEU A 80 -22.13 0.56 -0.72
CA LEU A 80 -21.45 0.38 -2.00
C LEU A 80 -20.37 -0.69 -1.88
N ALA A 81 -20.57 -1.80 -2.59
CA ALA A 81 -19.61 -2.90 -2.66
C ALA A 81 -19.22 -3.20 -4.11
N CYS A 82 -17.99 -3.68 -4.28
CA CYS A 82 -17.44 -4.11 -5.55
C CYS A 82 -17.18 -5.62 -5.56
N ASP A 83 -17.05 -6.20 -6.75
CA ASP A 83 -16.61 -7.58 -6.92
C ASP A 83 -15.08 -7.64 -6.81
N ALA A 84 -14.58 -8.37 -5.81
CA ALA A 84 -13.18 -8.42 -5.45
C ALA A 84 -12.35 -9.15 -6.51
N ASP A 85 -12.84 -10.29 -7.00
CA ASP A 85 -12.07 -11.20 -7.84
C ASP A 85 -11.47 -10.53 -9.09
N PRO A 86 -12.23 -9.78 -9.91
CA PRO A 86 -11.64 -9.09 -11.07
C PRO A 86 -10.71 -7.93 -10.69
N ILE A 87 -10.91 -7.31 -9.52
CA ILE A 87 -10.10 -6.19 -9.06
C ILE A 87 -8.74 -6.69 -8.58
N PHE A 88 -8.72 -7.69 -7.70
CA PHE A 88 -7.46 -8.26 -7.19
C PHE A 88 -6.69 -9.02 -8.28
N ALA A 89 -7.38 -9.66 -9.24
CA ALA A 89 -6.72 -10.28 -10.39
C ALA A 89 -5.95 -9.29 -11.29
N SER A 90 -6.23 -7.98 -11.18
CA SER A 90 -5.49 -6.95 -11.92
C SER A 90 -4.14 -6.61 -11.27
N LEU A 91 -3.93 -7.00 -10.02
CA LEU A 91 -2.69 -6.74 -9.28
C LEU A 91 -1.62 -7.77 -9.65
N ARG A 92 -0.42 -7.28 -9.96
CA ARG A 92 0.74 -8.12 -10.30
C ARG A 92 1.64 -8.43 -9.11
N LEU A 93 1.62 -7.58 -8.09
CA LEU A 93 2.39 -7.73 -6.88
C LEU A 93 1.52 -8.44 -5.85
N GLN A 94 1.90 -9.65 -5.47
CA GLN A 94 1.14 -10.46 -4.52
C GLN A 94 1.06 -9.76 -3.16
N ASP A 95 2.18 -9.21 -2.68
CA ASP A 95 2.22 -8.46 -1.41
C ASP A 95 1.22 -7.29 -1.38
N LEU A 96 1.03 -6.62 -2.53
CA LEU A 96 0.05 -5.55 -2.67
C LEU A 96 -1.39 -6.09 -2.67
N ALA A 97 -1.63 -7.22 -3.32
CA ALA A 97 -2.92 -7.89 -3.27
C ALA A 97 -3.26 -8.27 -1.83
N ASP A 98 -2.31 -8.86 -1.11
CA ASP A 98 -2.44 -9.28 0.28
C ASP A 98 -2.68 -8.09 1.24
N ALA A 99 -1.96 -6.96 1.04
CA ALA A 99 -2.16 -5.75 1.83
C ALA A 99 -3.55 -5.12 1.65
N LEU A 100 -4.07 -5.16 0.41
CA LEU A 100 -5.37 -4.60 0.06
C LEU A 100 -6.53 -5.57 0.37
N ASP A 101 -6.25 -6.86 0.51
CA ASP A 101 -7.22 -7.90 0.76
C ASP A 101 -7.68 -7.89 2.24
N PRO A 102 -8.97 -7.66 2.53
CA PRO A 102 -9.48 -7.68 3.90
C PRO A 102 -9.47 -9.07 4.56
N GLN A 103 -9.58 -10.16 3.80
CA GLN A 103 -9.54 -11.54 4.29
C GLN A 103 -8.12 -11.96 4.68
N HIS A 104 -7.09 -11.47 3.98
CA HIS A 104 -5.70 -11.76 4.33
C HIS A 104 -5.36 -11.28 5.76
N PHE A 105 -5.87 -10.11 6.15
CA PHE A 105 -5.74 -9.60 7.53
C PHE A 105 -6.47 -10.48 8.55
N THR A 106 -7.67 -10.97 8.22
CA THR A 106 -8.45 -11.86 9.10
C THR A 106 -7.77 -13.21 9.28
N GLU A 107 -7.14 -13.76 8.23
CA GLU A 107 -6.39 -15.02 8.31
C GLU A 107 -5.14 -14.88 9.20
N ILE A 108 -4.41 -13.77 9.10
CA ILE A 108 -3.25 -13.50 9.97
C ILE A 108 -3.68 -13.35 11.44
N GLU A 109 -4.73 -12.57 11.73
CA GLU A 109 -5.23 -12.41 13.11
C GLU A 109 -5.76 -13.73 13.68
N THR A 110 -6.47 -14.51 12.88
CA THR A 110 -7.01 -15.82 13.32
C THR A 110 -5.86 -16.78 13.63
N ARG A 111 -4.84 -16.84 12.77
CA ARG A 111 -3.66 -17.70 12.99
C ARG A 111 -2.80 -17.22 14.16
N ALA A 112 -2.69 -15.91 14.39
CA ALA A 112 -2.00 -15.33 15.54
C ALA A 112 -2.74 -15.61 16.86
N SER A 113 -4.08 -15.64 16.83
CA SER A 113 -4.93 -16.01 17.96
C SER A 113 -4.86 -17.51 18.28
N GLU A 114 -4.68 -18.36 17.27
CA GLU A 114 -4.53 -19.82 17.42
C GLU A 114 -3.12 -20.28 17.83
N GLY A 115 -2.14 -19.37 17.87
CA GLY A 115 -0.83 -19.65 18.45
C GLY A 115 0.01 -20.67 17.69
N ASP A 116 -0.30 -20.98 16.43
CA ASP A 116 0.46 -21.96 15.64
C ASP A 116 1.40 -21.28 14.64
N VAL A 117 2.56 -20.89 15.15
CA VAL A 117 3.70 -20.46 14.34
C VAL A 117 4.48 -21.72 13.95
N SER A 118 4.12 -22.32 12.81
CA SER A 118 4.95 -23.33 12.16
C SER A 118 5.74 -22.66 11.04
N TRP A 119 7.04 -22.42 11.28
CA TRP A 119 8.01 -22.06 10.24
C TRP A 119 8.50 -23.35 9.57
N LEU A 120 8.09 -23.56 8.32
CA LEU A 120 8.73 -24.50 7.39
C LEU A 120 9.40 -23.70 6.26
#